data_AF-A0A960QUF1-F1
#
_entry.id   AF-A0A960QUF1-F1
#
_cell.length_a   1.000
_cell.length_b   1.000
_cell.length_c   1.000
_cell.angle_alpha   90.00
_cell.angle_beta   90.00
_cell.angle_gamma   90.00
#
_symmetry.space_group_name_H-M   'P 1'
#
loop_
_entity.id
_entity.type
_entity.pdbx_description
1 polymer ?
#
loop_
_entity_poly.entity_id
_entity_poly.type
_entity_poly.pdbx_seq_one_letter_code
_entity_poly.pdbx_strand_id
1 'polypeptide(L)' 'LNGLESTQGAEVDVTMDRFVPGAAGSQWPTHFVEMIREPVNTKAHEWQAEAIVVDGVPVK' A
#
# COMPACT_ATOMS: atom_id res chain seq x y z
N LEU A 1 3.99 16.53 19.31
CA LEU A 1 4.16 15.12 18.93
C LEU A 1 4.41 15.10 17.44
N ASN A 2 5.58 14.61 17.01
CA ASN A 2 5.77 14.32 15.59
C ASN A 2 5.01 13.02 15.26
N GLY A 3 4.60 12.85 14.00
CA GLY A 3 3.73 11.73 13.61
C GLY A 3 4.27 10.35 13.98
N LEU A 4 5.60 10.20 14.02
CA LEU A 4 6.32 8.97 14.35
C LEU A 4 6.16 8.53 15.82
N GLU A 5 6.17 9.46 16.77
CA GLU A 5 5.95 9.13 18.19
C GLU A 5 4.49 8.78 18.48
N SER A 6 3.53 9.41 17.78
CA SER A 6 2.10 9.16 18.00
C SER A 6 1.58 7.83 17.44
N THR A 7 2.36 7.18 16.57
CA THR A 7 1.97 5.92 15.90
C THR A 7 2.93 4.77 16.23
N GLN A 8 3.81 4.94 17.20
CA GLN A 8 4.67 3.87 17.66
C GLN A 8 3.83 2.72 18.26
N GLY A 9 3.97 1.52 17.69
CA GLY A 9 3.14 0.36 18.07
C GLY A 9 1.73 0.38 17.48
N ALA A 10 1.49 1.23 16.46
CA ALA A 10 0.19 1.31 15.81
C ALA A 10 -0.24 -0.01 15.16
N GLU A 11 -1.51 -0.32 15.32
CA GLU A 11 -2.19 -1.35 14.53
C GLU A 11 -2.62 -0.73 13.20
N VAL A 12 -2.25 -1.36 12.09
CA VAL A 12 -2.55 -0.86 10.75
C VAL A 12 -3.25 -1.91 9.90
N ASP A 13 -4.22 -1.45 9.12
CA ASP A 13 -4.83 -2.22 8.04
C ASP A 13 -4.33 -1.70 6.70
N VAL A 14 -3.91 -2.60 5.82
CA VAL A 14 -3.54 -2.27 4.45
C VAL A 14 -4.55 -2.92 3.50
N THR A 15 -5.27 -2.09 2.75
CA THR A 15 -6.15 -2.55 1.67
C THR A 15 -5.44 -2.38 0.34
N MET A 16 -5.38 -3.45 -0.45
CA MET A 16 -4.81 -3.44 -1.79
C MET A 16 -5.89 -3.70 -2.83
N ASP A 17 -5.92 -2.89 -3.88
CA ASP A 17 -6.84 -3.05 -5.00
C ASP A 17 -6.19 -2.71 -6.34
N ARG A 18 -6.97 -2.83 -7.43
CA ARG A 18 -6.57 -2.60 -8.82
C ARG A 18 -5.31 -3.38 -9.20
N PHE A 19 -5.48 -4.66 -9.46
CA PHE A 19 -4.38 -5.56 -9.75
C PHE A 19 -4.04 -5.59 -11.24
N VAL A 20 -2.76 -5.64 -11.54
CA VAL A 20 -2.23 -5.89 -12.89
C VAL A 20 -1.51 -7.25 -12.93
N PRO A 21 -1.59 -7.98 -14.05
CA PRO A 21 -0.98 -9.30 -14.18
C PRO A 21 0.54 -9.20 -14.32
N GLY A 22 1.28 -9.87 -13.44
CA GLY A 22 2.73 -10.03 -13.56
C GLY A 22 3.14 -11.34 -14.24
N ALA A 23 4.44 -11.63 -14.19
CA ALA A 23 4.98 -12.90 -14.67
C ALA A 23 4.40 -14.08 -13.87
N ALA A 24 4.34 -15.26 -14.51
CA ALA A 24 3.95 -16.53 -13.90
C ALA A 24 2.58 -16.52 -13.17
N GLY A 25 1.63 -15.70 -13.64
CA GLY A 25 0.28 -15.62 -13.06
C GLY A 25 0.21 -14.84 -11.75
N SER A 26 1.27 -14.12 -11.36
CA SER A 26 1.24 -13.18 -10.23
C SER A 26 0.29 -12.01 -10.51
N GLN A 27 -0.25 -11.41 -9.45
CA GLN A 27 -1.06 -10.21 -9.51
C GLN A 27 -0.45 -9.15 -8.59
N TRP A 28 -0.25 -7.95 -9.13
CA TRP A 28 0.39 -6.84 -8.43
C TRP A 28 -0.59 -5.69 -8.26
N PRO A 29 -0.82 -5.20 -7.04
CA PRO A 29 -1.71 -4.07 -6.82
C PRO A 29 -1.07 -2.77 -7.34
N THR A 30 -1.86 -1.95 -8.02
CA THR A 30 -1.49 -0.60 -8.43
C THR A 30 -1.97 0.46 -7.46
N HIS A 31 -2.75 0.07 -6.45
CA HIS A 31 -3.27 0.98 -5.46
C HIS A 31 -3.32 0.30 -4.10
N PHE A 32 -2.90 1.03 -3.06
CA PHE A 32 -3.12 0.61 -1.68
C PHE A 32 -3.38 1.79 -0.76
N VAL A 33 -4.18 1.52 0.27
CA VAL A 33 -4.49 2.45 1.35
C VAL A 33 -4.09 1.82 2.67
N GLU A 34 -3.30 2.54 3.46
CA GLU A 34 -2.93 2.18 4.82
C GLU A 34 -3.74 3.03 5.81
N MET A 35 -4.43 2.35 6.72
CA MET A 35 -5.22 2.94 7.78
C MET A 35 -4.61 2.56 9.13
N ILE A 36 -4.31 3.54 9.96
CA ILE A 36 -4.04 3.29 11.38
C ILE A 36 -5.38 3.05 12.07
N ARG A 37 -5.46 2.00 12.88
CA ARG A 37 -6.62 1.60 13.67
C ARG A 37 -6.48 2.05 15.12
N GLU A 38 -5.30 1.85 15.68
CA GLU A 38 -4.92 2.28 17.03
C GLU A 38 -3.56 2.97 17.00
N PRO A 39 -3.34 4.03 17.81
CA PRO A 39 -4.26 4.61 18.79
C PRO A 39 -5.30 5.56 18.19
N VAL A 40 -5.21 5.86 16.90
CA VAL A 40 -6.10 6.81 16.21
C VAL A 40 -6.60 6.21 14.91
N ASN A 41 -7.91 6.24 14.68
CA ASN A 41 -8.48 5.75 13.43
C ASN A 41 -8.32 6.80 12.32
N THR A 42 -7.28 6.67 11.49
CA THR A 42 -6.94 7.66 10.46
C THR A 42 -6.22 7.03 9.27
N LYS A 43 -6.33 7.67 8.10
CA LYS A 43 -5.54 7.30 6.92
C LYS A 43 -4.09 7.74 7.11
N ALA A 44 -3.17 6.79 6.99
CA ALA A 44 -1.72 7.06 7.03
C ALA A 44 -1.20 7.38 5.64
N HIS A 45 -1.38 6.44 4.71
CA HIS A 45 -0.88 6.55 3.36
C HIS A 45 -1.91 6.08 2.34
N GLU A 46 -1.85 6.68 1.16
CA GLU A 46 -2.52 6.19 -0.03
C GLU A 46 -1.53 6.32 -1.17
N TRP A 47 -1.34 5.22 -1.87
CA TRP A 47 -0.40 5.13 -2.97
C TRP A 47 -1.12 4.63 -4.20
N GLN A 48 -0.81 5.27 -5.32
CA GLN A 48 -1.22 4.82 -6.64
C GLN A 48 0.03 4.75 -7.53
N ALA A 49 0.30 3.57 -8.07
CA ALA A 49 1.36 3.37 -9.03
C ALA A 49 0.95 3.95 -10.39
N GLU A 50 1.75 4.88 -10.91
CA GLU A 50 1.61 5.38 -12.29
C GLU A 50 2.22 4.41 -13.31
N ALA A 51 3.23 3.63 -12.87
CA ALA A 51 3.84 2.56 -13.63
C ALA A 51 4.34 1.48 -12.68
N ILE A 52 4.22 0.21 -13.09
CA ILE A 52 4.77 -0.93 -12.35
C ILE A 52 5.79 -1.64 -13.24
N VAL A 53 6.96 -1.94 -12.67
CA VAL A 53 7.96 -2.82 -13.28
C VAL A 53 8.10 -4.04 -12.36
N VAL A 54 7.73 -5.21 -12.87
CA VAL A 54 7.85 -6.50 -12.17
C VAL A 54 8.91 -7.32 -12.89
N ASP A 55 9.93 -7.80 -12.17
CA ASP A 55 11.03 -8.60 -12.73
C ASP A 55 11.72 -7.94 -13.95
N GLY A 56 11.81 -6.61 -13.94
CA GLY A 56 12.38 -5.83 -15.04
C GLY A 56 11.44 -5.64 -16.25
N VAL A 57 10.20 -6.13 -16.18
CA VAL A 57 9.19 -6.00 -17.23
C VAL A 57 8.13 -4.98 -16.80
N PRO A 58 7.90 -3.91 -17.60
CA PRO A 58 6.78 -3.01 -17.37
C PRO A 58 5.46 -3.76 -17.50
N VAL A 59 4.62 -3.64 -16.48
CA VAL A 59 3.27 -4.19 -16.48
C VAL A 59 2.29 -3.08 -16.89
N LYS A 60 1.44 -3.37 -17.88
CA LYS A 60 0.39 -2.47 -18.38
C LYS A 60 -0.94 -2.75 -17.72
#